data_AF-R9I300-F1
#
_entry.id   AF-R9I300-F1
#
_cell.length_a   1.000
_cell.length_b   1.000
_cell.length_c   1.000
_cell.angle_alpha   90.00
_cell.angle_beta   90.00
_cell.angle_gamma   90.00
#
_symmetry.space_group_name_H-M   'P 1'
#
loop_
_entity.id
_entity.type
_entity.pdbx_description
1 polymer ?
#
loop_
_entity_poly.entity_id
_entity_poly.type
_entity_poly.pdbx_seq_one_letter_code
_entity_poly.pdbx_strand_id
1 'polypeptide(L)'
;MKKNLLYGFFALSMAIVGLASCDPVDSDDHSLGAEPQENQLAFSATPTAGKANIVEFKNESTVEGVVLWDLGNGGTAKGESVKAQYPFKGEYAVAMTLYTTGGSATISKVISIADDDMALLDTPMYNALTGGAANLGGKTWVFDQYHDGHFGVGPAKGGGDYDGTPKWWSCPANGKLESSLYTQEFTFVQVGVKMIWKNNGKIYTNEAGKNDLGGAATVPGAGDFDVEYTPKESYTYTLDEINNTLTLSDGAFMGHYTGSSTYFIRSLTEDELYLEVVSNVESGNGWWYRFVPKEKNVKPEVAVKAVKLSEDFEADKLSVDFAREDMGELDFIYSNPAPVPVNTSKKVYLYEKSIGFYSNISYTAPDYKFDLTKANKVRMKVFVPSYNDYTTVADVAGDWIAVNQLQKQVAVKLQNSAAGGSAWETQTEIVKTNLTTDQWIELEFDFSEVKDRKDYDKIVIQFGAEGHAAPGIFFFDDFYFGE
;
A
#
# COMPACT_ATOMS: atom_id res chain seq x y z
N MET A 1 -27.17 -5.58 -98.45
CA MET A 1 -27.32 -4.25 -99.09
C MET A 1 -26.48 -3.28 -98.26
N LYS A 2 -25.19 -3.04 -98.57
CA LYS A 2 -24.58 -2.03 -99.49
C LYS A 2 -24.82 -0.54 -99.15
N LYS A 3 -23.70 0.13 -98.78
CA LYS A 3 -23.31 1.58 -98.90
C LYS A 3 -23.97 2.55 -97.90
N ASN A 4 -23.31 3.56 -97.29
CA ASN A 4 -22.30 4.55 -97.70
C ASN A 4 -21.39 4.86 -96.48
N LEU A 5 -20.05 4.97 -96.46
CA LEU A 5 -19.02 5.69 -97.23
C LEU A 5 -19.11 7.24 -97.23
N LEU A 6 -18.14 7.85 -96.53
CA LEU A 6 -17.54 9.19 -96.68
C LEU A 6 -18.41 10.43 -96.43
N TYR A 7 -18.01 11.27 -95.47
CA TYR A 7 -17.66 12.69 -95.61
C TYR A 7 -17.61 13.37 -94.23
N GLY A 8 -16.42 13.66 -93.74
CA GLY A 8 -16.21 14.42 -92.51
C GLY A 8 -14.74 14.62 -92.16
N PHE A 9 -13.88 14.61 -93.19
CA PHE A 9 -12.43 14.71 -93.09
C PHE A 9 -12.01 16.15 -93.42
N PHE A 10 -12.40 17.15 -92.61
CA PHE A 10 -11.89 18.54 -92.82
C PHE A 10 -12.10 19.53 -91.65
N ALA A 11 -12.13 19.08 -90.38
CA ALA A 11 -12.30 20.03 -89.26
C ALA A 11 -11.67 19.60 -87.93
N LEU A 12 -10.47 19.00 -87.94
CA LEU A 12 -9.72 18.78 -86.71
C LEU A 12 -8.20 18.67 -86.92
N SER A 13 -7.63 19.54 -87.77
CA SER A 13 -6.18 19.58 -88.06
C SER A 13 -5.53 20.90 -87.64
N MET A 14 -6.02 21.54 -86.57
CA MET A 14 -5.47 22.83 -86.10
C MET A 14 -5.63 23.02 -84.58
N ALA A 15 -5.14 22.06 -83.78
CA ALA A 15 -5.07 22.22 -82.32
C ALA A 15 -4.04 21.30 -81.63
N ILE A 16 -2.88 21.02 -82.24
CA ILE A 16 -1.79 20.29 -81.55
C ILE A 16 -0.43 20.89 -81.95
N VAL A 17 -0.11 22.08 -81.44
CA VAL A 17 1.27 22.53 -81.21
C VAL A 17 1.22 23.40 -79.96
N GLY A 18 1.72 22.90 -78.83
CA GLY A 18 1.70 23.66 -77.57
C GLY A 18 2.03 22.92 -76.29
N LEU A 19 2.55 21.69 -76.34
CA LEU A 19 3.14 21.05 -75.16
C LEU A 19 4.55 20.58 -75.51
N ALA A 20 5.51 21.51 -75.41
CA ALA A 20 6.84 21.12 -74.98
C ALA A 20 6.69 20.65 -73.53
N SER A 21 6.33 19.38 -73.36
CA SER A 21 6.58 18.68 -72.11
C SER A 21 8.08 18.72 -71.93
N CYS A 22 8.54 19.14 -70.75
CA CYS A 22 9.88 18.81 -70.30
C CYS A 22 10.09 17.30 -70.54
N ASP A 23 11.24 16.90 -71.07
CA ASP A 23 11.68 15.52 -70.94
C ASP A 23 11.51 15.14 -69.46
N PRO A 24 10.90 13.98 -69.13
CA PRO A 24 10.96 13.49 -67.76
C PRO A 24 12.45 13.38 -67.41
N VAL A 25 12.90 14.20 -66.47
CA VAL A 25 14.19 14.00 -65.82
C VAL A 25 14.01 12.79 -64.91
N ASP A 26 13.95 11.59 -65.51
CA ASP A 26 14.36 10.35 -64.88
C ASP A 26 15.90 10.36 -64.89
N SER A 27 16.49 11.31 -64.14
CA SER A 27 17.89 11.15 -63.75
C SER A 27 17.90 10.06 -62.68
N ASP A 28 18.55 8.93 -62.96
CA ASP A 28 18.87 7.86 -62.00
C ASP A 28 19.70 8.35 -60.79
N ASP A 29 19.96 9.66 -60.69
CA ASP A 29 20.62 10.37 -59.58
C ASP A 29 19.93 10.17 -58.21
N HIS A 30 18.73 9.57 -58.18
CA HIS A 30 17.99 9.20 -56.97
C HIS A 30 17.57 7.71 -56.94
N SER A 31 18.30 6.83 -57.63
CA SER A 31 18.08 5.38 -57.53
C SER A 31 18.39 4.87 -56.12
N LEU A 32 17.43 4.20 -55.48
CA LEU A 32 17.68 3.43 -54.27
C LEU A 32 18.71 2.33 -54.60
N GLY A 33 19.61 2.02 -53.66
CA GLY A 33 20.59 0.95 -53.86
C GLY A 33 19.92 -0.40 -54.11
N ALA A 34 20.71 -1.43 -54.45
CA ALA A 34 20.19 -2.79 -54.45
C ALA A 34 19.91 -3.26 -53.02
N GLU A 35 18.78 -3.95 -52.81
CA GLU A 35 18.47 -4.58 -51.53
C GLU A 35 19.55 -5.63 -51.18
N PRO A 36 20.12 -5.59 -49.97
CA PRO A 36 21.16 -6.53 -49.56
C PRO A 36 20.58 -7.94 -49.56
N GLN A 37 21.42 -8.92 -49.91
CA GLN A 37 21.06 -10.33 -49.93
C GLN A 37 21.64 -11.06 -48.73
N GLU A 38 20.97 -12.11 -48.25
CA GLU A 38 21.38 -12.86 -47.06
C GLU A 38 22.83 -13.37 -47.14
N ASN A 39 23.27 -13.81 -48.33
CA ASN A 39 24.63 -14.29 -48.56
C ASN A 39 25.72 -13.20 -48.52
N GLN A 40 25.33 -11.93 -48.47
CA GLN A 40 26.23 -10.79 -48.29
C GLN A 40 26.38 -10.42 -46.80
N LEU A 41 25.53 -10.97 -45.94
CA LEU A 41 25.57 -10.76 -44.50
C LEU A 41 26.38 -11.86 -43.81
N ALA A 42 27.21 -11.46 -42.87
CA ALA A 42 27.91 -12.38 -42.00
C ALA A 42 28.19 -11.69 -40.65
N PHE A 43 28.23 -12.49 -39.59
CA PHE A 43 28.78 -12.04 -38.32
C PHE A 43 29.49 -13.15 -37.57
N SER A 44 30.43 -12.78 -36.72
CA SER A 44 31.00 -13.66 -35.71
C SER A 44 30.38 -13.40 -34.34
N ALA A 45 30.34 -14.44 -33.52
CA ALA A 45 29.90 -14.39 -32.12
C ALA A 45 30.98 -15.09 -31.29
N THR A 46 31.78 -14.30 -30.58
CA THR A 46 32.99 -14.79 -29.90
C THR A 46 32.90 -14.50 -28.40
N PRO A 47 32.96 -15.52 -27.53
CA PRO A 47 33.09 -15.28 -26.10
C PRO A 47 34.33 -14.45 -25.77
N THR A 48 34.18 -13.47 -24.88
CA THR A 48 35.28 -12.61 -24.45
C THR A 48 36.28 -13.43 -23.65
N ALA A 49 37.58 -13.20 -23.87
CA ALA A 49 38.63 -13.93 -23.17
C ALA A 49 38.46 -13.86 -21.64
N GLY A 50 38.38 -15.04 -21.00
CA GLY A 50 38.18 -15.18 -19.55
C GLY A 50 36.75 -14.94 -19.05
N LYS A 51 35.78 -14.63 -19.92
CA LYS A 51 34.36 -14.43 -19.59
C LYS A 51 33.47 -15.05 -20.67
N ALA A 52 33.20 -16.35 -20.55
CA ALA A 52 32.47 -17.12 -21.57
C ALA A 52 31.05 -16.58 -21.83
N ASN A 53 30.42 -16.01 -20.80
CA ASN A 53 29.06 -15.49 -20.80
C ASN A 53 28.96 -14.04 -21.30
N ILE A 54 30.07 -13.43 -21.74
CA ILE A 54 30.08 -12.13 -22.42
C ILE A 54 30.51 -12.35 -23.86
N VAL A 55 29.57 -12.26 -24.80
CA VAL A 55 29.81 -12.54 -26.23
C VAL A 55 29.97 -11.23 -26.99
N GLU A 56 31.04 -11.13 -27.76
CA GLU A 56 31.26 -10.06 -28.73
C GLU A 56 30.71 -10.50 -30.09
N PHE A 57 29.81 -9.69 -30.62
CA PHE A 57 29.26 -9.84 -31.96
C PHE A 57 29.89 -8.80 -32.87
N LYS A 58 30.32 -9.25 -34.05
CA LYS A 58 30.98 -8.38 -35.02
C LYS A 58 30.42 -8.61 -36.41
N ASN A 59 30.02 -7.52 -37.05
CA ASN A 59 29.62 -7.53 -38.45
C ASN A 59 30.82 -7.87 -39.35
N GLU A 60 30.62 -8.83 -40.25
CA GLU A 60 31.58 -9.31 -41.24
C GLU A 60 30.95 -9.31 -42.65
N SER A 61 29.85 -8.59 -42.81
CA SER A 61 29.12 -8.46 -44.08
C SER A 61 30.02 -7.83 -45.16
N THR A 62 29.82 -8.24 -46.41
CA THR A 62 30.58 -7.73 -47.56
C THR A 62 30.02 -6.42 -48.12
N VAL A 63 28.89 -5.95 -47.59
CA VAL A 63 28.19 -4.72 -47.99
C VAL A 63 28.09 -3.78 -46.80
N GLU A 64 28.26 -2.48 -47.05
CA GLU A 64 28.21 -1.45 -46.02
C GLU A 64 26.76 -1.04 -45.70
N GLY A 65 26.50 -0.75 -44.43
CA GLY A 65 25.17 -0.36 -43.97
C GLY A 65 25.13 -0.06 -42.49
N VAL A 66 23.92 0.12 -41.96
CA VAL A 66 23.67 0.29 -40.53
C VAL A 66 23.22 -1.05 -39.95
N VAL A 67 23.95 -1.54 -38.95
CA VAL A 67 23.67 -2.83 -38.29
C VAL A 67 22.82 -2.64 -37.05
N LEU A 68 21.75 -3.43 -36.94
CA LEU A 68 20.95 -3.64 -35.73
C LEU A 68 21.02 -5.11 -35.30
N TRP A 69 20.98 -5.33 -33.99
CA TRP A 69 21.05 -6.65 -33.38
C TRP A 69 19.83 -6.90 -32.51
N ASP A 70 19.24 -8.09 -32.64
CA ASP A 70 18.47 -8.75 -31.58
C ASP A 70 19.39 -9.81 -30.97
N LEU A 71 19.74 -9.64 -29.70
CA LEU A 71 20.76 -10.45 -29.04
C LEU A 71 20.19 -11.76 -28.47
N GLY A 72 18.89 -12.02 -28.63
CA GLY A 72 18.24 -13.23 -28.13
C GLY A 72 18.12 -13.33 -26.61
N ASN A 73 18.71 -12.39 -25.85
CA ASN A 73 18.59 -12.26 -24.40
C ASN A 73 17.56 -11.17 -23.99
N GLY A 74 16.70 -10.75 -24.92
CA GLY A 74 15.77 -9.63 -24.76
C GLY A 74 16.39 -8.25 -25.02
N GLY A 75 17.71 -8.16 -25.18
CA GLY A 75 18.41 -6.93 -25.54
C GLY A 75 18.49 -6.70 -27.04
N THR A 76 18.53 -5.43 -27.44
CA THR A 76 18.87 -5.01 -28.79
C THR A 76 20.11 -4.11 -28.78
N ALA A 77 20.83 -4.05 -29.89
CA ALA A 77 22.00 -3.19 -30.01
C ALA A 77 22.16 -2.62 -31.43
N LYS A 78 23.01 -1.60 -31.58
CA LYS A 78 23.32 -0.96 -32.86
C LYS A 78 24.83 -0.80 -33.02
N GLY A 79 25.32 -1.06 -34.23
CA GLY A 79 26.70 -0.81 -34.62
C GLY A 79 27.45 -2.05 -35.10
N GLU A 80 28.64 -1.82 -35.67
CA GLU A 80 29.49 -2.85 -36.30
C GLU A 80 30.01 -3.91 -35.33
N SER A 81 30.17 -3.55 -34.05
CA SER A 81 30.65 -4.46 -33.00
C SER A 81 29.93 -4.16 -31.70
N VAL A 82 29.33 -5.18 -31.09
CA VAL A 82 28.56 -5.06 -29.84
C VAL A 82 28.92 -6.18 -28.88
N LYS A 83 28.72 -5.97 -27.57
CA LYS A 83 28.88 -7.00 -26.55
C LYS A 83 27.56 -7.23 -25.83
N ALA A 84 27.23 -8.49 -25.57
CA ALA A 84 26.06 -8.87 -24.79
C ALA A 84 26.43 -9.86 -23.69
N GLN A 85 25.64 -9.82 -22.62
CA GLN A 85 25.81 -10.67 -21.45
C GLN A 85 24.71 -11.73 -21.40
N TYR A 86 25.09 -12.96 -21.05
CA TYR A 86 24.20 -14.11 -20.96
C TYR A 86 24.40 -14.81 -19.63
N PRO A 87 23.73 -14.37 -18.55
CA PRO A 87 23.93 -14.91 -17.21
C PRO A 87 23.53 -16.40 -17.05
N PHE A 88 22.74 -16.93 -17.98
CA PHE A 88 22.25 -18.31 -17.90
C PHE A 88 22.81 -19.16 -19.03
N LYS A 89 22.97 -20.46 -18.74
CA LYS A 89 23.20 -21.48 -19.75
C LYS A 89 21.97 -21.61 -20.65
N GLY A 90 22.21 -21.87 -21.92
CA GLY A 90 21.13 -22.04 -22.88
C GLY A 90 21.54 -21.74 -24.31
N GLU A 91 20.55 -21.83 -25.20
CA GLU A 91 20.68 -21.46 -26.59
C GLU A 91 19.98 -20.14 -26.85
N TYR A 92 20.66 -19.22 -27.53
CA TYR A 92 20.15 -17.89 -27.83
C TYR A 92 20.18 -17.66 -29.34
N ALA A 93 19.01 -17.40 -29.93
CA ALA A 93 18.89 -17.03 -31.33
C ALA A 93 19.19 -15.54 -31.49
N VAL A 94 20.35 -15.21 -32.06
CA VAL A 94 20.80 -13.84 -32.30
C VAL A 94 20.52 -13.48 -33.75
N ALA A 95 19.79 -12.38 -33.97
CA ALA A 95 19.52 -11.86 -35.31
C ALA A 95 20.31 -10.57 -35.57
N MET A 96 20.91 -10.46 -36.75
CA MET A 96 21.58 -9.26 -37.24
C MET A 96 20.81 -8.75 -38.46
N THR A 97 20.30 -7.53 -38.39
CA THR A 97 19.66 -6.83 -39.51
C THR A 97 20.57 -5.73 -40.04
N LEU A 98 20.88 -5.77 -41.34
CA LEU A 98 21.69 -4.76 -42.01
C LEU A 98 20.80 -3.89 -42.90
N TYR A 99 20.82 -2.58 -42.68
CA TYR A 99 20.10 -1.58 -43.47
C TYR A 99 21.04 -0.85 -44.42
N THR A 100 20.70 -0.80 -45.69
CA THR A 100 21.43 -0.07 -46.74
C THR A 100 20.51 0.97 -47.38
N THR A 101 21.02 1.73 -48.36
CA THR A 101 20.18 2.62 -49.18
C THR A 101 19.16 1.87 -50.05
N GLY A 102 19.32 0.55 -50.23
CA GLY A 102 18.46 -0.29 -51.05
C GLY A 102 17.42 -1.13 -50.31
N GLY A 103 17.37 -1.07 -48.99
CA GLY A 103 16.53 -1.95 -48.16
C GLY A 103 17.33 -2.64 -47.05
N SER A 104 16.82 -3.76 -46.54
CA SER A 104 17.43 -4.46 -45.40
C SER A 104 17.35 -5.97 -45.51
N ALA A 105 18.37 -6.66 -45.02
CA ALA A 105 18.38 -8.12 -44.88
C ALA A 105 18.65 -8.50 -43.42
N THR A 106 18.20 -9.69 -43.01
CA THR A 106 18.41 -10.23 -41.65
C THR A 106 18.96 -11.64 -41.74
N ILE A 107 20.00 -11.93 -40.94
CA ILE A 107 20.49 -13.30 -40.69
C ILE A 107 20.37 -13.64 -39.21
N SER A 108 20.18 -14.93 -38.90
CA SER A 108 20.12 -15.42 -37.51
C SER A 108 21.14 -16.53 -37.26
N LYS A 109 21.77 -16.53 -36.08
CA LYS A 109 22.62 -17.63 -35.60
C LYS A 109 22.27 -17.97 -34.17
N VAL A 110 22.25 -19.27 -33.85
CA VAL A 110 22.12 -19.74 -32.48
C VAL A 110 23.51 -19.80 -31.84
N ILE A 111 23.66 -19.17 -30.69
CA ILE A 111 24.84 -19.33 -29.82
C ILE A 111 24.49 -20.22 -28.63
N SER A 112 25.48 -20.92 -28.08
CA SER A 112 25.31 -21.78 -26.91
C SER A 112 26.17 -21.26 -25.76
N ILE A 113 25.53 -21.07 -24.61
CA ILE A 113 26.16 -20.73 -23.33
C ILE A 113 26.14 -21.98 -22.46
N ALA A 114 27.32 -22.46 -22.10
CA ALA A 114 27.48 -23.77 -21.46
C ALA A 114 27.08 -23.77 -19.98
N ASP A 115 27.45 -22.70 -19.27
CA ASP A 115 27.32 -22.59 -17.81
C ASP A 115 26.66 -21.28 -17.41
N ASP A 116 25.99 -21.27 -16.26
CA ASP A 116 25.46 -20.05 -15.67
C ASP A 116 26.61 -19.18 -15.10
N ASP A 117 26.52 -17.86 -15.28
CA ASP A 117 27.43 -16.88 -14.68
C ASP A 117 26.63 -15.85 -13.86
N MET A 118 26.41 -16.17 -12.59
CA MET A 118 25.64 -15.35 -11.66
C MET A 118 26.33 -14.02 -11.31
N ALA A 119 27.64 -13.89 -11.56
CA ALA A 119 28.35 -12.63 -11.33
C ALA A 119 27.86 -11.51 -12.28
N LEU A 120 27.24 -11.88 -13.40
CA LEU A 120 26.59 -10.91 -14.31
C LEU A 120 25.27 -10.35 -13.76
N LEU A 121 24.74 -10.95 -12.67
CA LEU A 121 23.56 -10.47 -11.96
C LEU A 121 23.92 -9.73 -10.66
N ASP A 122 25.20 -9.46 -10.40
CA ASP A 122 25.63 -8.66 -9.25
C ASP A 122 25.40 -7.17 -9.51
N THR A 123 24.12 -6.80 -9.57
CA THR A 123 23.66 -5.43 -9.81
C THR A 123 22.88 -4.90 -8.62
N PRO A 124 22.78 -3.57 -8.44
CA PRO A 124 22.01 -2.99 -7.33
C PRO A 124 20.57 -3.50 -7.26
N MET A 125 19.86 -3.66 -8.38
CA MET A 125 18.45 -4.10 -8.37
C MET A 125 18.32 -5.59 -8.04
N TYR A 126 19.16 -6.46 -8.60
CA TYR A 126 19.16 -7.88 -8.25
C TYR A 126 19.51 -8.09 -6.78
N ASN A 127 20.54 -7.40 -6.28
CA ASN A 127 20.95 -7.48 -4.88
C ASN A 127 19.87 -6.95 -3.92
N ALA A 128 19.24 -5.81 -4.25
CA ALA A 128 18.15 -5.26 -3.46
C ALA A 128 16.94 -6.22 -3.40
N LEU A 129 16.53 -6.80 -4.53
CA LEU A 129 15.36 -7.69 -4.60
C LEU A 129 15.59 -9.03 -3.91
N THR A 130 16.81 -9.58 -3.96
CA THR A 130 17.10 -10.97 -3.56
C THR A 130 17.95 -11.12 -2.30
N GLY A 131 18.63 -10.05 -1.87
CA GLY A 131 19.70 -10.13 -0.85
C GLY A 131 21.05 -10.60 -1.41
N GLY A 132 21.20 -10.68 -2.74
CA GLY A 132 22.44 -11.02 -3.42
C GLY A 132 22.67 -12.53 -3.60
N ALA A 133 23.61 -12.90 -4.48
CA ALA A 133 23.91 -14.29 -4.81
C ALA A 133 24.39 -15.14 -3.61
N ALA A 134 24.95 -14.51 -2.57
CA ALA A 134 25.36 -15.20 -1.34
C ALA A 134 24.16 -15.63 -0.46
N ASN A 135 23.01 -14.96 -0.62
CA ASN A 135 21.79 -15.32 0.11
C ASN A 135 21.04 -16.45 -0.62
N LEU A 136 21.47 -17.69 -0.39
CA LEU A 136 20.89 -18.88 -1.04
C LEU A 136 19.39 -19.09 -0.72
N GLY A 137 18.90 -18.53 0.39
CA GLY A 137 17.47 -18.56 0.75
C GLY A 137 16.63 -17.49 0.08
N GLY A 138 17.27 -16.49 -0.56
CA GLY A 138 16.60 -15.32 -1.10
C GLY A 138 16.04 -14.38 -0.04
N LYS A 139 15.37 -13.33 -0.51
CA LYS A 139 14.69 -12.34 0.33
C LYS A 139 13.18 -12.49 0.18
N THR A 140 12.49 -12.59 1.31
CA THR A 140 11.03 -12.72 1.36
C THR A 140 10.38 -11.36 1.56
N TRP A 141 9.51 -10.99 0.63
CA TRP A 141 8.72 -9.77 0.63
C TRP A 141 7.28 -10.07 0.99
N VAL A 142 6.69 -9.22 1.83
CA VAL A 142 5.27 -9.24 2.22
C VAL A 142 4.70 -7.83 2.06
N PHE A 143 3.38 -7.69 1.91
CA PHE A 143 2.77 -6.37 1.87
C PHE A 143 3.13 -5.56 3.12
N ASP A 144 3.46 -4.29 2.95
CA ASP A 144 3.84 -3.38 4.04
C ASP A 144 2.61 -2.95 4.85
N GLN A 145 2.03 -3.92 5.57
CA GLN A 145 0.74 -3.86 6.25
C GLN A 145 0.59 -2.63 7.14
N TYR A 146 1.68 -2.20 7.77
CA TYR A 146 1.66 -1.12 8.75
C TYR A 146 1.96 0.26 8.18
N HIS A 147 2.16 0.37 6.87
CA HIS A 147 2.39 1.63 6.18
C HIS A 147 1.11 2.11 5.47
N ASP A 148 0.74 3.37 5.63
CA ASP A 148 -0.39 3.96 4.91
C ASP A 148 -0.09 4.03 3.40
N GLY A 149 -1.05 3.65 2.55
CA GLY A 149 -0.89 3.65 1.10
C GLY A 149 -0.05 2.49 0.55
N HIS A 150 0.12 1.39 1.30
CA HIS A 150 0.83 0.21 0.81
C HIS A 150 0.11 -0.54 -0.32
N PHE A 151 -1.19 -0.30 -0.49
CA PHE A 151 -2.01 -0.86 -1.55
C PHE A 151 -2.96 0.22 -2.04
N GLY A 152 -3.08 0.43 -3.34
CA GLY A 152 -3.92 1.52 -3.86
C GLY A 152 -4.20 1.44 -5.35
N VAL A 153 -5.15 2.26 -5.80
CA VAL A 153 -5.65 2.32 -7.17
C VAL A 153 -5.70 3.75 -7.67
N GLY A 154 -5.44 3.91 -8.96
CA GLY A 154 -5.34 5.19 -9.64
C GLY A 154 -5.34 4.99 -11.17
N PRO A 155 -5.17 6.06 -11.94
CA PRO A 155 -5.11 5.97 -13.40
C PRO A 155 -3.94 5.10 -13.86
N ALA A 156 -4.14 4.24 -14.86
CA ALA A 156 -3.08 3.43 -15.44
C ALA A 156 -2.02 4.29 -16.15
N LYS A 157 -0.75 3.86 -16.10
CA LYS A 157 0.33 4.45 -16.90
C LYS A 157 -0.04 4.47 -18.39
N GLY A 158 0.08 5.64 -19.00
CA GLY A 158 -0.33 5.88 -20.40
C GLY A 158 -1.76 6.42 -20.55
N GLY A 159 -2.55 6.47 -19.48
CA GLY A 159 -3.84 7.16 -19.46
C GLY A 159 -3.70 8.68 -19.38
N GLY A 160 -4.71 9.41 -19.86
CA GLY A 160 -4.67 10.88 -19.94
C GLY A 160 -4.63 11.62 -18.59
N ASP A 161 -5.08 10.99 -17.50
CA ASP A 161 -5.08 11.55 -16.13
C ASP A 161 -3.96 10.96 -15.24
N TYR A 162 -3.00 10.26 -15.84
CA TYR A 162 -1.94 9.58 -15.11
C TYR A 162 -0.91 10.55 -14.52
N ASP A 163 -0.72 10.50 -13.20
CA ASP A 163 0.31 11.26 -12.45
C ASP A 163 1.28 10.38 -11.66
N GLY A 164 1.18 9.05 -11.81
CA GLY A 164 2.05 8.08 -11.12
C GLY A 164 1.68 7.81 -9.67
N THR A 165 0.48 8.18 -9.23
CA THR A 165 0.02 7.96 -7.85
C THR A 165 -1.33 7.22 -7.78
N PRO A 166 -1.58 6.44 -6.71
CA PRO A 166 -2.87 5.80 -6.43
C PRO A 166 -3.91 6.81 -5.89
N LYS A 167 -4.19 7.87 -6.67
CA LYS A 167 -4.99 9.02 -6.22
C LYS A 167 -6.48 8.76 -6.06
N TRP A 168 -7.01 7.68 -6.65
CA TRP A 168 -8.43 7.37 -6.53
C TRP A 168 -8.73 6.74 -5.18
N TRP A 169 -7.84 5.88 -4.69
CA TRP A 169 -7.91 5.33 -3.34
C TRP A 169 -6.58 4.72 -2.90
N SER A 170 -6.26 4.87 -1.61
CA SER A 170 -5.07 4.30 -0.96
C SER A 170 -5.46 3.67 0.37
N CYS A 171 -4.96 2.46 0.64
CA CYS A 171 -5.29 1.67 1.81
C CYS A 171 -4.59 2.21 3.07
N PRO A 172 -5.31 2.53 4.16
CA PRO A 172 -4.65 2.83 5.43
C PRO A 172 -3.93 1.58 5.98
N ALA A 173 -2.99 1.78 6.88
CA ALA A 173 -2.33 0.71 7.62
C ALA A 173 -3.39 -0.25 8.24
N ASN A 174 -3.16 -1.55 8.14
CA ASN A 174 -4.09 -2.63 8.50
C ASN A 174 -5.43 -2.67 7.75
N GLY A 175 -5.65 -1.84 6.71
CA GLY A 175 -6.93 -1.75 6.03
C GLY A 175 -7.39 -3.04 5.31
N LYS A 176 -6.53 -4.05 5.18
CA LYS A 176 -6.86 -5.38 4.63
C LYS A 176 -6.63 -6.54 5.60
N LEU A 177 -6.71 -6.27 6.92
CA LEU A 177 -6.38 -7.26 7.97
C LEU A 177 -7.15 -8.58 7.85
N GLU A 178 -8.42 -8.51 7.44
CA GLU A 178 -9.30 -9.67 7.39
C GLU A 178 -9.13 -10.50 6.11
N SER A 179 -8.40 -9.99 5.09
CA SER A 179 -8.23 -10.68 3.80
C SER A 179 -6.89 -11.39 3.63
N SER A 180 -6.82 -12.23 2.60
CA SER A 180 -5.62 -12.95 2.21
C SER A 180 -4.50 -12.05 1.68
N LEU A 181 -4.69 -10.74 1.52
CA LEU A 181 -3.66 -9.84 0.99
C LEU A 181 -2.40 -9.86 1.87
N TYR A 182 -2.56 -9.86 3.19
CA TYR A 182 -1.42 -9.88 4.13
C TYR A 182 -0.86 -11.28 4.41
N THR A 183 -1.43 -12.32 3.82
CA THR A 183 -0.94 -13.70 3.95
C THR A 183 -0.02 -14.12 2.81
N GLN A 184 0.29 -13.20 1.88
CA GLN A 184 1.12 -13.44 0.71
C GLN A 184 2.61 -13.26 1.04
N GLU A 185 3.42 -14.26 0.71
CA GLU A 185 4.89 -14.21 0.84
C GLU A 185 5.55 -14.48 -0.51
N PHE A 186 6.41 -13.57 -0.97
CA PHE A 186 7.12 -13.62 -2.25
C PHE A 186 8.62 -13.69 -1.98
N THR A 187 9.24 -14.85 -2.20
CA THR A 187 10.69 -15.03 -1.99
C THR A 187 11.43 -14.99 -3.31
N PHE A 188 12.32 -14.00 -3.49
CA PHE A 188 13.15 -13.87 -4.67
C PHE A 188 14.56 -14.37 -4.38
N VAL A 189 15.02 -15.34 -5.19
CA VAL A 189 16.32 -15.98 -5.10
C VAL A 189 17.10 -15.67 -6.37
N GLN A 190 18.31 -15.12 -6.23
CA GLN A 190 19.14 -14.74 -7.37
C GLN A 190 19.66 -15.95 -8.14
N VAL A 191 20.13 -16.98 -7.43
CA VAL A 191 20.63 -18.21 -8.06
C VAL A 191 19.47 -18.93 -8.76
N GLY A 192 19.59 -19.04 -10.08
CA GLY A 192 18.54 -19.60 -10.94
C GLY A 192 17.34 -18.67 -11.16
N VAL A 193 17.42 -17.41 -10.70
CA VAL A 193 16.42 -16.35 -10.86
C VAL A 193 15.00 -16.86 -10.63
N LYS A 194 14.82 -17.31 -9.39
CA LYS A 194 13.65 -18.05 -8.93
C LYS A 194 12.81 -17.17 -8.02
N MET A 195 11.50 -17.25 -8.19
CA MET A 195 10.52 -16.65 -7.30
C MET A 195 9.64 -17.75 -6.71
N ILE A 196 9.53 -17.79 -5.38
CA ILE A 196 8.71 -18.74 -4.63
C ILE A 196 7.55 -17.98 -4.03
N TRP A 197 6.32 -18.41 -4.32
CA TRP A 197 5.10 -17.77 -3.85
C TRP A 197 4.37 -18.67 -2.86
N LYS A 198 4.21 -18.20 -1.63
CA LYS A 198 3.32 -18.83 -0.63
C LYS A 198 2.12 -17.92 -0.41
N ASN A 199 0.92 -18.43 -0.69
CA ASN A 199 -0.32 -17.65 -0.62
C ASN A 199 -1.37 -18.21 0.36
N ASN A 200 -1.06 -19.32 1.05
CA ASN A 200 -1.98 -20.03 1.94
C ASN A 200 -3.34 -20.40 1.29
N GLY A 201 -3.34 -20.65 -0.03
CA GLY A 201 -4.49 -21.15 -0.79
C GLY A 201 -5.44 -20.08 -1.33
N LYS A 202 -5.22 -18.78 -1.02
CA LYS A 202 -6.07 -17.69 -1.52
C LYS A 202 -5.26 -16.48 -1.98
N ILE A 203 -5.89 -15.65 -2.81
CA ILE A 203 -5.40 -14.32 -3.21
C ILE A 203 -6.52 -13.30 -3.02
N TYR A 204 -6.15 -12.03 -2.87
CA TYR A 204 -7.12 -10.94 -2.73
C TYR A 204 -7.34 -10.26 -4.08
N THR A 205 -8.57 -10.01 -4.50
CA THR A 205 -8.85 -9.26 -5.73
C THR A 205 -10.23 -8.63 -5.72
N ASN A 206 -10.40 -7.58 -6.52
CA ASN A 206 -11.69 -6.99 -6.82
C ASN A 206 -12.57 -7.87 -7.74
N GLU A 207 -13.78 -7.40 -8.02
CA GLU A 207 -14.75 -8.15 -8.83
C GLU A 207 -14.25 -8.49 -10.24
N ALA A 208 -13.58 -7.55 -10.92
CA ALA A 208 -13.05 -7.78 -12.25
C ALA A 208 -12.00 -8.90 -12.26
N GLY A 209 -11.04 -8.85 -11.34
CA GLY A 209 -10.03 -9.89 -11.21
C GLY A 209 -10.61 -11.25 -10.80
N LYS A 210 -11.61 -11.27 -9.89
CA LYS A 210 -12.35 -12.50 -9.52
C LYS A 210 -12.99 -13.15 -10.75
N ASN A 211 -13.66 -12.35 -11.59
CA ASN A 211 -14.39 -12.84 -12.75
C ASN A 211 -13.45 -13.40 -13.83
N ASP A 212 -12.27 -12.82 -13.99
CA ASP A 212 -11.28 -13.26 -14.96
C ASP A 212 -10.46 -14.47 -14.47
N LEU A 213 -9.97 -14.44 -13.22
CA LEU A 213 -9.20 -15.54 -12.64
C LEU A 213 -10.04 -16.81 -12.46
N GLY A 214 -11.32 -16.64 -12.11
CA GLY A 214 -12.22 -17.72 -11.71
C GLY A 214 -11.86 -18.30 -10.33
N GLY A 215 -12.50 -19.41 -9.98
CA GLY A 215 -12.30 -20.07 -8.67
C GLY A 215 -13.36 -19.71 -7.63
N ALA A 216 -13.35 -20.43 -6.50
CA ALA A 216 -14.27 -20.14 -5.40
C ALA A 216 -13.83 -18.86 -4.68
N ALA A 217 -14.80 -17.98 -4.40
CA ALA A 217 -14.55 -16.67 -3.81
C ALA A 217 -15.35 -16.46 -2.51
N THR A 218 -14.76 -15.75 -1.56
CA THR A 218 -15.37 -15.36 -0.28
C THR A 218 -15.18 -13.87 -0.03
N VAL A 219 -16.09 -13.22 0.70
CA VAL A 219 -15.92 -11.82 1.14
C VAL A 219 -15.33 -11.83 2.55
N PRO A 220 -14.06 -11.44 2.74
CA PRO A 220 -13.37 -11.59 4.02
C PRO A 220 -13.68 -10.49 5.03
N GLY A 221 -14.49 -9.48 4.67
CA GLY A 221 -14.78 -8.30 5.51
C GLY A 221 -13.90 -7.07 5.18
N ALA A 222 -12.86 -7.25 4.36
CA ALA A 222 -11.96 -6.18 3.90
C ALA A 222 -12.30 -5.58 2.51
N GLY A 223 -13.59 -5.52 2.15
CA GLY A 223 -14.09 -4.79 0.97
C GLY A 223 -14.34 -5.63 -0.30
N ASP A 224 -13.36 -6.44 -0.75
CA ASP A 224 -13.51 -7.26 -1.96
C ASP A 224 -13.50 -8.77 -1.68
N PHE A 225 -12.79 -9.57 -2.49
CA PHE A 225 -12.86 -11.02 -2.50
C PHE A 225 -11.51 -11.67 -2.20
N ASP A 226 -11.56 -12.70 -1.38
CA ASP A 226 -10.52 -13.72 -1.35
C ASP A 226 -10.92 -14.86 -2.30
N VAL A 227 -10.06 -15.17 -3.27
CA VAL A 227 -10.29 -16.17 -4.30
C VAL A 227 -9.31 -17.32 -4.12
N GLU A 228 -9.80 -18.56 -4.17
CA GLU A 228 -8.95 -19.75 -4.11
C GLU A 228 -7.96 -19.78 -5.29
N TYR A 229 -6.69 -19.94 -4.97
CA TYR A 229 -5.62 -19.98 -5.96
C TYR A 229 -4.48 -20.86 -5.46
N THR A 230 -3.88 -21.65 -6.34
CA THR A 230 -2.71 -22.48 -6.02
C THR A 230 -1.55 -22.07 -6.91
N PRO A 231 -0.49 -21.44 -6.37
CA PRO A 231 0.69 -21.10 -7.13
C PRO A 231 1.47 -22.35 -7.56
N LYS A 232 2.27 -22.23 -8.62
CA LYS A 232 3.28 -23.23 -8.98
C LYS A 232 4.32 -23.36 -7.87
N GLU A 233 5.07 -24.47 -7.87
CA GLU A 233 6.20 -24.67 -6.95
C GLU A 233 7.22 -23.53 -7.03
N SER A 234 7.43 -23.00 -8.23
CA SER A 234 8.21 -21.78 -8.44
C SER A 234 7.97 -21.15 -9.80
N TYR A 235 8.34 -19.89 -9.88
CA TYR A 235 8.37 -19.06 -11.07
C TYR A 235 9.79 -18.53 -11.31
N THR A 236 10.01 -17.93 -12.47
CA THR A 236 11.18 -17.10 -12.72
C THR A 236 10.78 -15.64 -12.83
N TYR A 237 11.76 -14.74 -12.76
CA TYR A 237 11.54 -13.32 -12.95
C TYR A 237 12.61 -12.71 -13.85
N THR A 238 12.36 -11.52 -14.39
CA THR A 238 13.39 -10.73 -15.08
C THR A 238 13.31 -9.28 -14.62
N LEU A 239 14.48 -8.66 -14.47
CA LEU A 239 14.60 -7.23 -14.22
C LEU A 239 15.13 -6.54 -15.46
N ASP A 240 14.40 -5.53 -15.93
CA ASP A 240 14.90 -4.55 -16.89
C ASP A 240 15.29 -3.30 -16.10
N GLU A 241 16.59 -3.15 -15.85
CA GLU A 241 17.13 -2.04 -15.06
C GLU A 241 17.14 -0.71 -15.83
N ILE A 242 16.95 -0.75 -17.17
CA ILE A 242 16.85 0.46 -17.99
C ILE A 242 15.44 1.04 -17.88
N ASN A 243 14.43 0.19 -18.01
CA ASN A 243 13.03 0.60 -17.98
C ASN A 243 12.40 0.53 -16.58
N ASN A 244 13.16 0.05 -15.59
CA ASN A 244 12.71 -0.23 -14.23
C ASN A 244 11.48 -1.13 -14.22
N THR A 245 11.56 -2.32 -14.82
CA THR A 245 10.46 -3.30 -14.80
C THR A 245 10.86 -4.62 -14.19
N LEU A 246 9.90 -5.25 -13.53
CA LEU A 246 9.93 -6.62 -13.04
C LEU A 246 8.89 -7.42 -13.83
N THR A 247 9.31 -8.48 -14.51
CA THR A 247 8.38 -9.41 -15.18
C THR A 247 8.44 -10.77 -14.51
N LEU A 248 7.29 -11.35 -14.21
CA LEU A 248 7.18 -12.70 -13.65
C LEU A 248 6.77 -13.70 -14.73
N SER A 249 7.28 -14.93 -14.66
CA SER A 249 6.97 -15.98 -15.63
C SER A 249 5.58 -16.58 -15.43
N ASP A 250 5.09 -17.27 -16.45
CA ASP A 250 3.92 -18.15 -16.36
C ASP A 250 2.62 -17.52 -15.81
N GLY A 251 2.43 -16.22 -16.02
CA GLY A 251 1.25 -15.51 -15.53
C GLY A 251 1.23 -15.29 -14.02
N ALA A 252 2.38 -15.43 -13.33
CA ALA A 252 2.47 -15.11 -11.91
C ALA A 252 2.20 -13.64 -11.62
N PHE A 253 1.73 -13.36 -10.40
CA PHE A 253 1.38 -12.02 -9.96
C PHE A 253 1.63 -11.86 -8.46
N MET A 254 1.66 -10.62 -8.00
CA MET A 254 2.03 -10.23 -6.64
C MET A 254 0.83 -10.21 -5.68
N GLY A 255 0.08 -11.31 -5.58
CA GLY A 255 -0.94 -11.51 -4.54
C GLY A 255 -2.28 -10.81 -4.76
N HIS A 256 -2.30 -9.73 -5.53
CA HIS A 256 -3.49 -9.11 -6.09
C HIS A 256 -3.57 -9.34 -7.59
N TYR A 257 -4.71 -9.84 -8.08
CA TYR A 257 -4.84 -10.22 -9.48
C TYR A 257 -5.33 -9.06 -10.36
N THR A 258 -4.58 -8.76 -11.41
CA THR A 258 -4.92 -7.73 -12.41
C THR A 258 -4.81 -8.25 -13.84
N GLY A 259 -4.57 -9.54 -14.03
CA GLY A 259 -4.27 -10.14 -15.34
C GLY A 259 -2.92 -9.75 -15.94
N SER A 260 -2.02 -9.12 -15.18
CA SER A 260 -0.69 -8.71 -15.62
C SER A 260 0.41 -9.29 -14.73
N SER A 261 1.54 -9.64 -15.37
CA SER A 261 2.76 -10.15 -14.73
C SER A 261 3.95 -9.20 -14.87
N THR A 262 3.73 -8.00 -15.42
CA THR A 262 4.77 -6.97 -15.59
C THR A 262 4.47 -5.77 -14.72
N TYR A 263 5.46 -5.40 -13.91
CA TYR A 263 5.41 -4.33 -12.93
C TYR A 263 6.42 -3.24 -13.27
N PHE A 264 6.03 -1.98 -13.12
CA PHE A 264 6.96 -0.86 -13.07
C PHE A 264 7.47 -0.70 -11.64
N ILE A 265 8.79 -0.73 -11.48
CA ILE A 265 9.47 -0.54 -10.20
C ILE A 265 9.55 0.97 -9.97
N ARG A 266 8.82 1.45 -8.97
CA ARG A 266 8.81 2.85 -8.55
C ARG A 266 9.94 3.14 -7.56
N SER A 267 10.24 2.15 -6.72
CA SER A 267 11.37 2.17 -5.79
C SER A 267 11.74 0.73 -5.46
N LEU A 268 13.05 0.49 -5.34
CA LEU A 268 13.60 -0.78 -4.91
C LEU A 268 14.86 -0.51 -4.08
N THR A 269 14.76 -0.79 -2.79
CA THR A 269 15.86 -0.66 -1.82
C THR A 269 16.03 -1.96 -1.06
N GLU A 270 16.89 -1.97 -0.03
CA GLU A 270 16.99 -3.12 0.86
C GLU A 270 15.67 -3.40 1.59
N ASP A 271 14.87 -2.35 1.84
CA ASP A 271 13.76 -2.32 2.80
C ASP A 271 12.40 -2.05 2.15
N GLU A 272 12.38 -1.76 0.86
CA GLU A 272 11.17 -1.35 0.15
C GLU A 272 11.20 -1.89 -1.28
N LEU A 273 10.10 -2.52 -1.67
CA LEU A 273 9.78 -2.85 -3.06
C LEU A 273 8.44 -2.20 -3.37
N TYR A 274 8.47 -1.10 -4.10
CA TYR A 274 7.28 -0.36 -4.51
C TYR A 274 7.03 -0.55 -6.00
N LEU A 275 5.92 -1.21 -6.32
CA LEU A 275 5.53 -1.63 -7.64
C LEU A 275 4.27 -0.89 -8.10
N GLU A 276 4.17 -0.67 -9.40
CA GLU A 276 2.94 -0.31 -10.08
C GLU A 276 2.65 -1.32 -11.19
N VAL A 277 1.38 -1.65 -11.38
CA VAL A 277 0.91 -2.52 -12.47
C VAL A 277 -0.27 -1.90 -13.19
N VAL A 278 -0.27 -1.99 -14.53
CA VAL A 278 -1.45 -1.67 -15.35
C VAL A 278 -2.34 -2.89 -15.38
N SER A 279 -3.63 -2.71 -15.08
CA SER A 279 -4.61 -3.80 -15.07
C SER A 279 -5.02 -4.18 -16.51
N ASN A 280 -4.99 -5.48 -16.80
CA ASN A 280 -5.51 -6.05 -18.05
C ASN A 280 -7.00 -6.42 -17.95
N VAL A 281 -7.52 -6.51 -16.73
CA VAL A 281 -8.93 -6.85 -16.44
C VAL A 281 -9.79 -5.62 -16.14
N GLU A 282 -9.16 -4.47 -15.90
CA GLU A 282 -9.82 -3.18 -15.68
C GLU A 282 -9.18 -2.10 -16.53
N SER A 283 -9.73 -1.86 -17.72
CA SER A 283 -9.22 -0.84 -18.63
C SER A 283 -9.14 0.53 -17.95
N GLY A 284 -7.94 1.09 -17.90
CA GLY A 284 -7.67 2.42 -17.34
C GLY A 284 -7.22 2.43 -15.88
N ASN A 285 -7.23 1.28 -15.19
CA ASN A 285 -6.81 1.18 -13.80
C ASN A 285 -5.33 0.78 -13.69
N GLY A 286 -4.59 1.54 -12.89
CA GLY A 286 -3.29 1.17 -12.34
C GLY A 286 -3.45 0.77 -10.87
N TRP A 287 -2.61 -0.14 -10.42
CA TRP A 287 -2.55 -0.57 -9.03
C TRP A 287 -1.13 -0.44 -8.48
N TRP A 288 -1.01 -0.02 -7.22
CA TRP A 288 0.27 0.21 -6.55
C TRP A 288 0.41 -0.70 -5.34
N TYR A 289 1.58 -1.34 -5.23
CA TYR A 289 1.89 -2.31 -4.19
C TYR A 289 3.22 -1.96 -3.52
N ARG A 290 3.18 -1.75 -2.21
CA ARG A 290 4.36 -1.57 -1.37
C ARG A 290 4.58 -2.85 -0.58
N PHE A 291 5.76 -3.43 -0.76
CA PHE A 291 6.24 -4.56 0.01
C PHE A 291 7.43 -4.15 0.87
N VAL A 292 7.60 -4.87 1.96
CA VAL A 292 8.69 -4.74 2.92
C VAL A 292 9.27 -6.13 3.19
N PRO A 293 10.55 -6.28 3.54
CA PRO A 293 11.09 -7.56 3.97
C PRO A 293 10.28 -8.14 5.13
N LYS A 294 10.02 -9.44 5.11
CA LYS A 294 9.14 -10.12 6.07
C LYS A 294 9.51 -9.83 7.53
N GLU A 295 10.79 -9.83 7.83
CA GLU A 295 11.35 -9.56 9.16
C GLU A 295 11.19 -8.10 9.61
N LYS A 296 10.92 -7.17 8.67
CA LYS A 296 10.69 -5.75 8.93
C LYS A 296 9.21 -5.36 8.95
N ASN A 297 8.30 -6.26 8.55
CA ASN A 297 6.86 -6.04 8.67
C ASN A 297 6.38 -6.22 10.13
N VAL A 298 6.86 -5.35 11.01
CA VAL A 298 6.55 -5.38 12.44
C VAL A 298 5.54 -4.30 12.79
N LYS A 299 4.57 -4.63 13.64
CA LYS A 299 3.59 -3.66 14.11
C LYS A 299 4.31 -2.49 14.78
N PRO A 300 4.10 -1.23 14.36
CA PRO A 300 4.72 -0.08 15.00
C PRO A 300 4.38 -0.06 16.48
N GLU A 301 5.41 0.05 17.33
CA GLU A 301 5.23 0.23 18.75
C GLU A 301 4.79 1.67 19.03
N VAL A 302 3.64 1.82 19.69
CA VAL A 302 3.18 3.12 20.17
C VAL A 302 4.08 3.52 21.36
N ALA A 303 4.71 4.69 21.26
CA ALA A 303 5.67 5.14 22.27
C ALA A 303 5.02 5.31 23.65
N VAL A 304 5.74 4.94 24.71
CA VAL A 304 5.33 5.18 26.10
C VAL A 304 5.83 6.57 26.52
N LYS A 305 4.93 7.46 26.93
CA LYS A 305 5.26 8.85 27.30
C LYS A 305 4.65 9.23 28.65
N ALA A 306 5.42 9.99 29.45
CA ALA A 306 4.94 10.61 30.68
C ALA A 306 4.39 12.01 30.37
N VAL A 307 3.12 12.08 29.96
CA VAL A 307 2.44 13.35 29.67
C VAL A 307 1.54 13.70 30.84
N LYS A 308 1.79 14.86 31.45
CA LYS A 308 0.91 15.41 32.49
C LYS A 308 -0.32 16.03 31.82
N LEU A 309 -1.50 15.67 32.30
CA LEU A 309 -2.76 16.25 31.86
C LEU A 309 -3.33 17.08 33.00
N SER A 310 -3.88 18.24 32.71
CA SER A 310 -4.53 19.10 33.70
C SER A 310 -5.65 19.86 33.02
N GLU A 311 -6.79 20.03 33.67
CA GLU A 311 -7.91 20.81 33.15
C GLU A 311 -8.71 21.44 34.29
N ASP A 312 -8.91 22.75 34.23
CA ASP A 312 -9.65 23.55 35.22
C ASP A 312 -10.96 24.14 34.67
N PHE A 313 -11.27 23.89 33.39
CA PHE A 313 -12.48 24.32 32.68
C PHE A 313 -12.70 25.84 32.61
N GLU A 314 -11.70 26.64 32.97
CA GLU A 314 -11.79 28.10 32.97
C GLU A 314 -11.51 28.70 31.58
N ALA A 315 -10.65 28.04 30.79
CA ALA A 315 -10.28 28.47 29.46
C ALA A 315 -11.35 28.18 28.40
N ASP A 316 -11.41 29.01 27.34
CA ASP A 316 -12.33 28.79 26.22
C ASP A 316 -11.98 27.55 25.40
N LYS A 317 -10.69 27.19 25.35
CA LYS A 317 -10.21 25.97 24.71
C LYS A 317 -9.72 25.01 25.78
N LEU A 318 -10.37 23.85 25.85
CA LEU A 318 -9.97 22.78 26.77
C LEU A 318 -8.61 22.21 26.36
N SER A 319 -7.77 22.04 27.37
CA SER A 319 -6.50 21.33 27.31
C SER A 319 -6.67 19.82 27.43
N VAL A 320 -7.73 19.36 28.10
CA VAL A 320 -8.22 17.98 28.08
C VAL A 320 -9.68 17.99 27.64
N ASP A 321 -9.91 17.67 26.37
CA ASP A 321 -11.27 17.53 25.83
C ASP A 321 -11.73 16.07 25.97
N PHE A 322 -12.77 15.85 26.77
CA PHE A 322 -13.27 14.51 27.06
C PHE A 322 -14.31 14.09 26.02
N ALA A 323 -14.09 12.93 25.40
CA ALA A 323 -15.13 12.24 24.64
C ALA A 323 -16.27 11.83 25.58
N ARG A 324 -17.51 12.00 25.13
CA ARG A 324 -18.74 11.75 25.88
C ARG A 324 -19.45 10.53 25.29
N GLU A 325 -19.74 9.54 26.11
CA GLU A 325 -20.42 8.30 25.72
C GLU A 325 -21.71 8.17 26.54
N ASP A 326 -22.86 8.03 25.87
CA ASP A 326 -24.20 7.96 26.49
C ASP A 326 -24.45 9.05 27.56
N MET A 327 -23.91 10.26 27.36
CA MET A 327 -24.11 11.40 28.25
C MET A 327 -25.39 12.16 27.90
N GLY A 328 -25.93 12.93 28.85
CA GLY A 328 -27.06 13.81 28.57
C GLY A 328 -26.72 15.03 27.70
N GLU A 329 -27.71 15.89 27.48
CA GLU A 329 -27.67 17.00 26.51
C GLU A 329 -27.31 18.35 27.14
N LEU A 330 -27.16 18.44 28.47
CA LEU A 330 -26.80 19.68 29.14
C LEU A 330 -25.41 20.18 28.74
N ASP A 331 -25.22 21.50 28.84
CA ASP A 331 -23.91 22.13 28.70
C ASP A 331 -22.96 21.58 29.77
N PHE A 332 -21.91 20.90 29.32
CA PHE A 332 -20.97 20.19 30.19
C PHE A 332 -19.89 21.10 30.79
N ILE A 333 -19.70 22.32 30.27
CA ILE A 333 -18.94 23.37 30.93
C ILE A 333 -19.93 24.32 31.60
N TYR A 334 -20.01 24.24 32.92
CA TYR A 334 -21.11 24.81 33.69
C TYR A 334 -20.63 25.75 34.78
N SER A 335 -21.51 26.66 35.24
CA SER A 335 -21.18 27.53 36.37
C SER A 335 -21.02 26.71 37.64
N ASN A 336 -19.96 26.94 38.41
CA ASN A 336 -19.71 26.22 39.66
C ASN A 336 -20.94 26.30 40.58
N PRO A 337 -21.57 25.16 40.95
CA PRO A 337 -22.80 25.16 41.76
C PRO A 337 -22.56 25.57 43.22
N ALA A 338 -21.31 25.54 43.69
CA ALA A 338 -20.93 25.89 45.05
C ALA A 338 -19.50 26.47 45.09
N PRO A 339 -19.28 27.74 44.70
CA PRO A 339 -17.96 28.38 44.69
C PRO A 339 -17.53 28.77 46.12
N VAL A 340 -17.34 27.76 46.96
CA VAL A 340 -16.99 27.85 48.39
C VAL A 340 -15.58 27.26 48.60
N PRO A 341 -14.96 27.44 49.78
CA PRO A 341 -13.63 26.87 50.04
C PRO A 341 -13.54 25.38 49.67
N VAL A 342 -12.36 24.95 49.17
CA VAL A 342 -12.07 23.72 48.38
C VAL A 342 -12.19 23.94 46.87
N ASN A 343 -13.26 24.55 46.35
CA ASN A 343 -13.36 24.89 44.93
C ASN A 343 -14.00 26.27 44.72
N THR A 344 -13.17 27.26 44.38
CA THR A 344 -13.60 28.64 44.09
C THR A 344 -13.59 28.97 42.59
N SER A 345 -13.43 27.98 41.71
CA SER A 345 -13.49 28.14 40.26
C SER A 345 -14.85 28.69 39.82
N LYS A 346 -14.89 29.38 38.69
CA LYS A 346 -16.14 29.94 38.15
C LYS A 346 -16.88 28.91 37.33
N LYS A 347 -16.15 28.08 36.59
CA LYS A 347 -16.64 27.00 35.76
C LYS A 347 -16.16 25.67 36.32
N VAL A 348 -16.94 24.64 36.03
CA VAL A 348 -16.65 23.24 36.38
C VAL A 348 -17.20 22.35 35.26
N TYR A 349 -16.83 21.07 35.26
CA TYR A 349 -17.47 20.10 34.39
C TYR A 349 -18.78 19.59 35.01
N LEU A 350 -19.89 19.68 34.27
CA LEU A 350 -21.17 19.05 34.59
C LEU A 350 -21.24 17.67 33.92
N TYR A 351 -21.27 16.63 34.75
CA TYR A 351 -21.44 15.25 34.34
C TYR A 351 -22.92 14.87 34.47
N GLU A 352 -23.63 14.82 33.35
CA GLU A 352 -25.01 14.35 33.28
C GLU A 352 -25.04 12.88 32.86
N LYS A 353 -25.15 11.99 33.85
CA LYS A 353 -25.44 10.58 33.61
C LYS A 353 -26.84 10.47 33.02
N SER A 354 -26.93 9.94 31.80
CA SER A 354 -28.22 9.65 31.15
C SER A 354 -28.79 8.30 31.61
N ILE A 355 -29.86 7.88 30.96
CA ILE A 355 -30.45 6.53 31.10
C ILE A 355 -29.67 5.44 30.37
N GLY A 356 -28.58 5.78 29.67
CA GLY A 356 -27.65 4.79 29.11
C GLY A 356 -26.97 3.98 30.20
N PHE A 357 -26.73 2.70 29.92
CA PHE A 357 -26.16 1.79 30.92
C PHE A 357 -24.69 2.10 31.24
N TYR A 358 -23.94 2.67 30.29
CA TYR A 358 -22.49 2.85 30.41
C TYR A 358 -22.04 4.30 30.24
N SER A 359 -22.93 5.28 30.53
CA SER A 359 -22.61 6.71 30.49
C SER A 359 -21.25 6.99 31.12
N ASN A 360 -20.33 7.57 30.34
CA ASN A 360 -18.99 7.90 30.79
C ASN A 360 -18.40 9.05 29.98
N ILE A 361 -17.32 9.62 30.52
CA ILE A 361 -16.45 10.50 29.76
C ILE A 361 -15.05 9.90 29.70
N SER A 362 -14.32 10.17 28.62
CA SER A 362 -12.98 9.62 28.47
C SER A 362 -12.02 10.52 27.72
N TYR A 363 -10.75 10.40 28.05
CA TYR A 363 -9.64 10.96 27.29
C TYR A 363 -8.81 9.81 26.74
N THR A 364 -8.53 9.83 25.43
CA THR A 364 -7.62 8.87 24.79
C THR A 364 -6.40 9.61 24.26
N ALA A 365 -5.21 9.18 24.66
CA ALA A 365 -3.96 9.72 24.17
C ALA A 365 -3.83 9.49 22.65
N PRO A 366 -3.46 10.52 21.87
CA PRO A 366 -3.53 10.44 20.40
C PRO A 366 -2.47 9.53 19.77
N ASP A 367 -1.25 9.51 20.31
CA ASP A 367 -0.10 8.85 19.68
C ASP A 367 0.85 8.19 20.70
N TYR A 368 0.39 7.96 21.94
CA TYR A 368 1.23 7.43 23.00
C TYR A 368 0.46 6.57 23.99
N LYS A 369 1.19 5.65 24.63
CA LYS A 369 0.76 4.92 25.83
C LYS A 369 1.28 5.65 27.08
N PHE A 370 0.57 5.56 28.20
CA PHE A 370 0.95 6.22 29.44
C PHE A 370 2.19 5.59 30.07
N ASP A 371 3.17 6.42 30.42
CA ASP A 371 4.27 6.02 31.32
C ASP A 371 3.82 6.11 32.78
N LEU A 372 3.26 5.01 33.29
CA LEU A 372 2.76 4.94 34.65
C LEU A 372 3.87 4.88 35.72
N THR A 373 5.14 4.88 35.34
CA THR A 373 6.23 5.09 36.30
C THR A 373 6.34 6.55 36.75
N LYS A 374 5.75 7.48 35.97
CA LYS A 374 5.81 8.94 36.14
C LYS A 374 4.46 9.66 36.00
N ALA A 375 3.40 8.96 35.61
CA ALA A 375 2.05 9.54 35.55
C ALA A 375 1.07 8.45 35.98
N ASN A 376 0.79 8.35 37.28
CA ASN A 376 0.04 7.24 37.86
C ASN A 376 -1.06 7.68 38.81
N LYS A 377 -1.28 8.98 38.99
CA LYS A 377 -2.34 9.48 39.85
C LYS A 377 -3.27 10.37 39.06
N VAL A 378 -4.56 10.06 39.16
CA VAL A 378 -5.62 10.98 38.78
C VAL A 378 -6.09 11.71 40.03
N ARG A 379 -6.14 13.04 39.97
CA ARG A 379 -6.72 13.90 41.01
C ARG A 379 -7.82 14.74 40.40
N MET A 380 -8.87 14.99 41.18
CA MET A 380 -9.95 15.88 40.80
C MET A 380 -10.72 16.31 42.06
N LYS A 381 -11.34 17.47 41.98
CA LYS A 381 -12.37 17.89 42.93
C LYS A 381 -13.72 17.41 42.42
N VAL A 382 -14.53 16.82 43.29
CA VAL A 382 -15.86 16.33 42.93
C VAL A 382 -16.92 16.95 43.82
N PHE A 383 -18.11 17.15 43.25
CA PHE A 383 -19.31 17.56 43.98
C PHE A 383 -20.43 16.57 43.66
N VAL A 384 -20.96 15.93 44.70
CA VAL A 384 -22.05 14.95 44.60
C VAL A 384 -23.31 15.58 45.17
N PRO A 385 -24.30 15.97 44.35
CA PRO A 385 -25.51 16.60 44.86
C PRO A 385 -26.41 15.63 45.62
N SER A 386 -27.00 16.06 46.74
CA SER A 386 -28.00 15.26 47.47
C SER A 386 -29.36 15.21 46.77
N TYR A 387 -29.61 16.14 45.82
CA TYR A 387 -30.87 16.23 45.10
C TYR A 387 -31.04 15.19 43.99
N ASN A 388 -30.01 14.40 43.66
CA ASN A 388 -30.18 13.25 42.78
C ASN A 388 -31.05 12.18 43.46
N ASP A 389 -31.70 11.34 42.65
CA ASP A 389 -32.43 10.18 43.15
C ASP A 389 -31.49 8.98 43.33
N TYR A 390 -31.11 8.70 44.59
CA TYR A 390 -30.29 7.56 44.97
C TYR A 390 -31.12 6.34 45.45
N THR A 391 -32.43 6.38 45.27
CA THR A 391 -33.36 5.41 45.87
C THR A 391 -34.21 4.66 44.86
N THR A 392 -34.48 5.23 43.70
CA THR A 392 -35.23 4.53 42.66
C THR A 392 -34.39 3.46 42.01
N VAL A 393 -34.93 2.24 41.96
CA VAL A 393 -34.37 1.13 41.19
C VAL A 393 -34.58 1.40 39.71
N ALA A 394 -33.51 1.32 38.93
CA ALA A 394 -33.49 1.48 37.49
C ALA A 394 -33.27 0.14 36.78
N ASP A 395 -33.59 0.11 35.48
CA ASP A 395 -33.27 -1.01 34.61
C ASP A 395 -31.76 -1.25 34.55
N VAL A 396 -31.37 -2.50 34.32
CA VAL A 396 -29.97 -2.93 34.22
C VAL A 396 -29.67 -3.56 32.87
N ALA A 397 -28.41 -3.49 32.44
CA ALA A 397 -27.93 -4.04 31.17
C ALA A 397 -28.05 -5.58 31.07
N GLY A 398 -28.13 -6.24 32.22
CA GLY A 398 -28.42 -7.66 32.32
C GLY A 398 -28.29 -8.17 33.75
N ASP A 399 -28.61 -9.45 33.95
CA ASP A 399 -28.72 -10.08 35.27
C ASP A 399 -27.40 -10.13 36.06
N TRP A 400 -26.27 -9.84 35.41
CA TRP A 400 -24.95 -9.77 36.04
C TRP A 400 -24.68 -8.44 36.76
N ILE A 401 -25.55 -7.44 36.60
CA ILE A 401 -25.43 -6.14 37.26
C ILE A 401 -26.16 -6.17 38.61
N ALA A 402 -25.39 -6.17 39.69
CA ALA A 402 -25.92 -6.19 41.06
C ALA A 402 -26.37 -4.81 41.57
N VAL A 403 -25.82 -3.72 41.00
CA VAL A 403 -26.11 -2.33 41.42
C VAL A 403 -27.11 -1.73 40.43
N ASN A 404 -28.34 -1.49 40.89
CA ASN A 404 -29.45 -1.00 40.06
C ASN A 404 -30.02 0.34 40.55
N GLN A 405 -29.26 1.07 41.37
CA GLN A 405 -29.61 2.39 41.87
C GLN A 405 -28.40 3.29 41.69
N LEU A 406 -28.64 4.59 41.46
CA LEU A 406 -27.57 5.58 41.40
C LEU A 406 -26.73 5.53 42.69
N GLN A 407 -25.41 5.52 42.56
CA GLN A 407 -24.49 5.48 43.69
C GLN A 407 -23.79 6.81 43.92
N LYS A 408 -23.47 7.12 45.18
CA LYS A 408 -22.63 8.27 45.56
C LYS A 408 -21.15 7.91 45.37
N GLN A 409 -20.75 7.70 44.12
CA GLN A 409 -19.41 7.23 43.79
C GLN A 409 -18.91 7.79 42.47
N VAL A 410 -17.59 7.74 42.30
CA VAL A 410 -16.92 7.91 41.01
C VAL A 410 -15.87 6.81 40.84
N ALA A 411 -15.81 6.27 39.62
CA ALA A 411 -14.79 5.36 39.16
C ALA A 411 -13.87 6.07 38.17
N VAL A 412 -12.57 5.82 38.28
CA VAL A 412 -11.58 6.14 37.25
C VAL A 412 -10.98 4.84 36.76
N LYS A 413 -10.94 4.66 35.44
CA LYS A 413 -10.43 3.46 34.78
C LYS A 413 -9.31 3.83 33.82
N LEU A 414 -8.24 3.03 33.82
CA LEU A 414 -7.23 3.04 32.77
C LEU A 414 -7.47 1.87 31.81
N GLN A 415 -7.54 2.16 30.51
CA GLN A 415 -7.90 1.21 29.45
C GLN A 415 -6.90 1.23 28.29
N ASN A 416 -6.82 0.09 27.59
CA ASN A 416 -6.11 -0.04 26.32
C ASN A 416 -7.11 0.17 25.17
N SER A 417 -7.08 1.35 24.54
CA SER A 417 -7.99 1.72 23.45
C SER A 417 -7.89 0.80 22.23
N ALA A 418 -6.73 0.15 22.02
CA ALA A 418 -6.51 -0.74 20.88
C ALA A 418 -7.33 -2.05 20.95
N ALA A 419 -7.92 -2.36 22.11
CA ALA A 419 -8.85 -3.48 22.27
C ALA A 419 -10.29 -3.13 21.83
N GLY A 420 -10.56 -1.89 21.39
CA GLY A 420 -11.87 -1.47 20.91
C GLY A 420 -12.96 -1.66 21.95
N GLY A 421 -14.09 -2.27 21.56
CA GLY A 421 -15.22 -2.55 22.46
C GLY A 421 -14.91 -3.51 23.62
N SER A 422 -13.78 -4.21 23.58
CA SER A 422 -13.29 -5.09 24.66
C SER A 422 -12.28 -4.41 25.59
N ALA A 423 -12.08 -3.09 25.49
CA ALA A 423 -11.11 -2.37 26.34
C ALA A 423 -11.38 -2.52 27.84
N TRP A 424 -12.63 -2.78 28.24
CA TRP A 424 -13.03 -3.00 29.62
C TRP A 424 -12.49 -4.32 30.22
N GLU A 425 -12.16 -5.33 29.40
CA GLU A 425 -11.73 -6.66 29.87
C GLU A 425 -10.36 -6.65 30.57
N THR A 426 -9.51 -5.67 30.23
CA THR A 426 -8.13 -5.57 30.73
C THR A 426 -7.85 -4.28 31.52
N GLN A 427 -8.92 -3.57 31.90
CA GLN A 427 -8.84 -2.28 32.57
C GLN A 427 -8.33 -2.40 34.01
N THR A 428 -7.78 -1.30 34.52
CA THR A 428 -7.57 -1.13 35.96
C THR A 428 -8.56 -0.08 36.43
N GLU A 429 -9.39 -0.43 37.41
CA GLU A 429 -10.42 0.45 37.95
C GLU A 429 -10.12 0.79 39.41
N ILE A 430 -10.32 2.06 39.76
CA ILE A 430 -10.35 2.51 41.15
C ILE A 430 -11.66 3.25 41.38
N VAL A 431 -12.43 2.81 42.38
CA VAL A 431 -13.72 3.40 42.75
C VAL A 431 -13.62 4.08 44.11
N LYS A 432 -14.11 5.32 44.22
CA LYS A 432 -14.32 6.01 45.49
C LYS A 432 -15.82 6.04 45.78
N THR A 433 -16.24 5.33 46.81
CA THR A 433 -17.64 5.11 47.18
C THR A 433 -18.05 5.93 48.40
N ASN A 434 -19.35 5.98 48.68
CA ASN A 434 -19.92 6.64 49.86
C ASN A 434 -19.50 8.12 50.00
N LEU A 435 -19.40 8.81 48.86
CA LEU A 435 -18.99 10.20 48.81
C LEU A 435 -20.02 11.08 49.54
N THR A 436 -19.50 12.06 50.29
CA THR A 436 -20.37 12.99 51.01
C THR A 436 -21.04 13.94 50.03
N THR A 437 -22.31 14.25 50.26
CA THR A 437 -23.08 15.11 49.37
C THR A 437 -22.91 16.59 49.71
N ASP A 438 -23.25 17.45 48.74
CA ASP A 438 -23.40 18.90 48.87
C ASP A 438 -22.15 19.66 49.33
N GLN A 439 -20.97 19.12 49.04
CA GLN A 439 -19.70 19.79 49.24
C GLN A 439 -18.67 19.31 48.21
N TRP A 440 -17.67 20.14 47.98
CA TRP A 440 -16.50 19.78 47.18
C TRP A 440 -15.57 18.87 47.97
N ILE A 441 -15.11 17.79 47.34
CA ILE A 441 -14.18 16.82 47.91
C ILE A 441 -13.01 16.62 46.95
N GLU A 442 -11.78 16.70 47.45
CA GLU A 442 -10.58 16.32 46.70
C GLU A 442 -10.40 14.81 46.71
N LEU A 443 -10.30 14.21 45.53
CA LEU A 443 -10.09 12.77 45.35
C LEU A 443 -8.76 12.50 44.65
N GLU A 444 -8.10 11.41 45.06
CA GLU A 444 -6.92 10.84 44.39
C GLU A 444 -7.15 9.35 44.09
N PHE A 445 -6.88 8.97 42.85
CA PHE A 445 -6.92 7.61 42.33
C PHE A 445 -5.50 7.20 41.96
N ASP A 446 -4.90 6.30 42.75
CA ASP A 446 -3.49 5.90 42.65
C ASP A 446 -3.33 4.56 41.91
N PHE A 447 -2.79 4.64 40.69
CA PHE A 447 -2.50 3.52 39.80
C PHE A 447 -1.04 3.05 39.89
N SER A 448 -0.28 3.43 40.92
CA SER A 448 1.13 3.06 41.07
C SER A 448 1.36 1.54 41.16
N GLU A 449 0.37 0.76 41.61
CA GLU A 449 0.39 -0.71 41.62
C GLU A 449 0.42 -1.32 40.21
N VAL A 450 0.02 -0.57 39.17
CA VAL A 450 0.04 -1.02 37.76
C VAL A 450 1.07 -0.27 36.91
N LYS A 451 2.09 0.34 37.54
CA LYS A 451 3.14 1.14 36.88
C LYS A 451 3.89 0.42 35.75
N ASP A 452 3.91 -0.91 35.77
CA ASP A 452 4.60 -1.74 34.77
C ASP A 452 3.75 -1.97 33.49
N ARG A 453 2.46 -1.59 33.51
CA ARG A 453 1.59 -1.65 32.33
C ARG A 453 2.01 -0.60 31.30
N LYS A 454 2.06 -1.01 30.03
CA LYS A 454 2.49 -0.18 28.89
C LYS A 454 1.46 -0.09 27.78
N ASP A 455 0.28 -0.66 27.99
CA ASP A 455 -0.79 -0.78 27.01
C ASP A 455 -1.91 0.26 27.20
N TYR A 456 -1.96 0.93 28.35
CA TYR A 456 -2.96 1.95 28.64
C TYR A 456 -2.68 3.28 27.96
N ASP A 457 -3.73 3.87 27.42
CA ASP A 457 -3.77 5.16 26.73
C ASP A 457 -5.11 5.87 26.88
N LYS A 458 -6.08 5.25 27.54
CA LYS A 458 -7.40 5.82 27.77
C LYS A 458 -7.69 5.94 29.26
N ILE A 459 -8.13 7.13 29.67
CA ILE A 459 -8.68 7.41 31.01
C ILE A 459 -10.19 7.52 30.86
N VAL A 460 -10.94 6.74 31.62
CA VAL A 460 -12.41 6.81 31.69
C VAL A 460 -12.81 7.28 33.07
N ILE A 461 -13.72 8.25 33.15
CA ILE A 461 -14.30 8.75 34.40
C ILE A 461 -15.79 8.46 34.36
N GLN A 462 -16.30 7.86 35.44
CA GLN A 462 -17.68 7.41 35.50
C GLN A 462 -18.30 7.66 36.87
N PHE A 463 -19.29 8.53 36.93
CA PHE A 463 -20.06 8.81 38.15
C PHE A 463 -21.32 7.95 38.23
N GLY A 464 -21.76 7.67 39.45
CA GLY A 464 -23.09 7.10 39.68
C GLY A 464 -23.21 5.58 39.62
N ALA A 465 -22.09 4.86 39.45
CA ALA A 465 -22.01 3.44 39.06
C ALA A 465 -22.43 3.18 37.59
N GLU A 466 -22.19 1.94 37.12
CA GLU A 466 -22.40 1.53 35.74
C GLU A 466 -23.30 0.30 35.61
N GLY A 467 -23.75 0.03 34.39
CA GLY A 467 -24.61 -1.10 34.06
C GLY A 467 -26.09 -0.88 34.34
N HIS A 468 -26.50 0.32 34.79
CA HIS A 468 -27.89 0.65 35.11
C HIS A 468 -28.31 2.02 34.53
N ALA A 469 -29.62 2.15 34.31
CA ALA A 469 -30.26 3.30 33.66
C ALA A 469 -30.68 4.41 34.65
N ALA A 470 -30.06 4.48 35.84
CA ALA A 470 -30.39 5.53 36.81
C ALA A 470 -29.68 6.83 36.41
N PRO A 471 -30.40 7.91 36.07
CA PRO A 471 -29.79 9.18 35.69
C PRO A 471 -29.28 9.96 36.91
N GLY A 472 -28.39 10.92 36.70
CA GLY A 472 -27.90 11.76 37.79
C GLY A 472 -26.99 12.89 37.31
N ILE A 473 -26.91 13.95 38.11
CA ILE A 473 -26.03 15.10 37.87
C ILE A 473 -24.89 15.08 38.87
N PHE A 474 -23.66 15.21 38.37
CA PHE A 474 -22.47 15.33 39.20
C PHE A 474 -21.60 16.46 38.64
N PHE A 475 -20.67 16.95 39.45
CA PHE A 475 -19.70 17.93 38.97
C PHE A 475 -18.30 17.52 39.36
N PHE A 476 -17.35 17.85 38.50
CA PHE A 476 -15.94 17.77 38.86
C PHE A 476 -15.16 18.93 38.28
N ASP A 477 -13.99 19.16 38.87
CA ASP A 477 -13.11 20.27 38.52
C ASP A 477 -11.66 19.93 38.87
N ASP A 478 -10.71 20.75 38.43
CA ASP A 478 -9.27 20.60 38.66
C ASP A 478 -8.79 19.16 38.36
N PHE A 479 -9.16 18.64 37.19
CA PHE A 479 -8.69 17.34 36.74
C PHE A 479 -7.18 17.39 36.55
N TYR A 480 -6.47 16.38 37.06
CA TYR A 480 -5.03 16.24 36.91
C TYR A 480 -4.66 14.78 36.75
N PHE A 481 -3.78 14.47 35.80
CA PHE A 481 -3.12 13.17 35.65
C PHE A 481 -1.60 13.37 35.64
N GLY A 482 -0.89 12.76 36.61
CA GLY A 482 0.55 12.93 36.81
C GLY A 482 1.09 12.15 38.02
N GLU A 483 2.19 12.63 38.61
CA GLU A 483 2.85 12.01 39.80
C GLU A 483 2.18 12.32 41.15
#